data_AF-A0A3M2X312-F1
#
_entry.id   AF-A0A3M2X312-F1
#
_cell.length_a   1.000
_cell.length_b   1.000
_cell.length_c   1.000
_cell.angle_alpha   90.00
_cell.angle_beta   90.00
_cell.angle_gamma   90.00
#
_symmetry.space_group_name_H-M   'P 1'
#
loop_
_entity.id
_entity.type
_entity.pdbx_description
1 polymer ?
#
loop_
_entity_poly.entity_id
_entity_poly.type
_entity_poly.pdbx_seq_one_letter_code
_entity_poly.pdbx_strand_id
1 'polypeptide(L)'
;MKKLTRRRFQMTDSDKKPYYEVQAFRPDNIPKQRSPLRAALSSACSRLMPWGNTQQTSSMNLFEDSTPKSMRFWEEVAKEKEEKKANGTYVPVIFEGVDLHNKCDQERFRFAPLPFRSQFFIIVLQFGRGSFVVFLAALLLTHPLIVSASRESWQVTTIKLLTEVYPIFLGIPLLIWLISHIVVNHFPRLWFRPPKGPEWELNRKTGLVTIFDYKRHRKEGVIDEFIAPFYEFDAYMTTTN
;
A
#
# COMPACT_ATOMS: atom_id res chain seq x y z
N MET A 1 15.47 18.86 -46.80
CA MET A 1 15.45 19.63 -45.53
C MET A 1 14.09 20.30 -45.37
N LYS A 2 13.21 19.77 -44.51
CA LYS A 2 11.89 20.37 -44.23
C LYS A 2 12.00 21.20 -42.94
N LYS A 3 11.77 22.51 -43.05
CA LYS A 3 11.77 23.47 -41.93
C LYS A 3 10.64 23.11 -40.95
N LEU A 4 10.99 22.88 -39.68
CA LEU A 4 10.05 22.78 -38.58
C LEU A 4 9.49 24.16 -38.26
N THR A 5 8.26 24.42 -38.69
CA THR A 5 7.54 25.65 -38.37
C THR A 5 7.10 25.62 -36.91
N ARG A 6 7.80 26.37 -36.07
CA ARG A 6 7.45 26.59 -34.65
C ARG A 6 6.15 27.40 -34.59
N ARG A 7 5.01 26.73 -34.38
CA ARG A 7 3.74 27.42 -34.11
C ARG A 7 3.89 28.19 -32.79
N ARG A 8 4.00 29.52 -32.86
CA ARG A 8 3.78 30.40 -31.70
C ARG A 8 2.28 30.32 -31.36
N PHE A 9 1.97 29.72 -30.23
CA PHE A 9 0.66 29.92 -29.61
C PHE A 9 0.62 31.36 -29.08
N GLN A 10 -0.41 32.11 -29.49
CA GLN A 10 -0.71 33.42 -28.93
C GLN A 10 -1.05 33.25 -27.45
N MET A 11 -0.33 33.96 -26.60
CA MET A 11 -0.68 34.14 -25.19
C MET A 11 -1.88 35.08 -25.13
N THR A 12 -3.07 34.54 -24.88
CA THR A 12 -4.22 35.31 -24.41
C THR A 12 -4.39 35.06 -22.92
N ASP A 13 -4.33 36.16 -22.18
CA ASP A 13 -4.62 36.40 -20.76
C ASP A 13 -3.89 35.58 -19.68
N SER A 14 -2.90 36.26 -19.09
CA SER A 14 -2.35 35.93 -17.78
C SER A 14 -3.28 36.51 -16.71
N ASP A 15 -3.92 35.65 -15.90
CA ASP A 15 -3.85 35.83 -14.43
C ASP A 15 -4.48 34.74 -13.55
N LYS A 16 -4.91 33.61 -14.11
CA LYS A 16 -5.22 32.43 -13.28
C LYS A 16 -4.56 31.21 -13.89
N LYS A 17 -3.41 30.79 -13.34
CA LYS A 17 -2.93 29.44 -13.58
C LYS A 17 -4.08 28.49 -13.21
N PRO A 18 -4.54 27.63 -14.14
CA PRO A 18 -5.60 26.70 -13.81
C PRO A 18 -5.13 25.80 -12.65
N TYR A 19 -6.00 25.57 -11.67
CA TYR A 19 -5.68 24.77 -10.48
C TYR A 19 -5.19 23.35 -10.87
N TYR A 20 -5.75 22.80 -11.93
CA TYR A 20 -5.32 21.56 -12.59
C TYR A 20 -4.47 21.86 -13.83
N GLU A 21 -3.40 21.10 -14.04
CA GLU A 21 -2.57 21.19 -15.24
C GLU A 21 -3.31 20.75 -16.50
N VAL A 22 -2.70 20.99 -17.67
CA VAL A 22 -3.28 20.66 -18.97
C VAL A 22 -3.40 19.15 -19.19
N GLN A 23 -2.51 18.37 -18.56
CA GLN A 23 -2.48 16.91 -18.65
C GLN A 23 -3.40 16.23 -17.62
N ALA A 24 -3.93 17.01 -16.66
CA ALA A 24 -4.91 16.54 -15.68
C ALA A 24 -6.17 16.02 -16.37
N PHE A 25 -6.75 14.97 -15.80
CA PHE A 25 -8.02 14.46 -16.28
C PHE A 25 -9.09 15.57 -16.20
N ARG A 26 -9.70 15.89 -17.34
CA ARG A 26 -10.83 16.80 -17.43
C ARG A 26 -11.92 16.14 -18.27
N PRO A 27 -13.17 16.08 -17.77
CA PRO A 27 -14.27 15.49 -18.54
C PRO A 27 -14.48 16.22 -19.87
N ASP A 28 -14.19 17.53 -19.93
CA ASP A 28 -14.38 18.36 -21.11
C ASP A 28 -13.25 18.27 -22.15
N ASN A 29 -12.11 17.65 -21.79
CA ASN A 29 -10.91 17.61 -22.65
C ASN A 29 -10.22 16.25 -22.56
N ILE A 30 -10.98 15.20 -22.90
CA ILE A 30 -10.42 13.86 -23.03
C ILE A 30 -9.62 13.82 -24.36
N PRO A 31 -8.31 13.48 -24.35
CA PRO A 31 -7.51 13.38 -25.58
C PRO A 31 -8.14 12.39 -26.57
N LYS A 32 -7.71 12.25 -27.82
CA LYS A 32 -8.22 11.14 -28.66
C LYS A 32 -7.37 9.89 -28.42
N GLN A 33 -8.02 8.76 -28.14
CA GLN A 33 -7.31 7.48 -28.01
C GLN A 33 -6.50 7.19 -29.27
N ARG A 34 -5.26 6.69 -29.11
CA ARG A 34 -4.48 6.21 -30.25
C ARG A 34 -5.23 5.07 -30.92
N SER A 35 -5.28 5.08 -32.25
CA SER A 35 -5.98 4.02 -32.98
C SER A 35 -5.36 2.65 -32.65
N PRO A 36 -6.17 1.64 -32.28
CA PRO A 36 -5.68 0.30 -31.95
C PRO A 36 -4.92 -0.34 -33.11
N LEU A 37 -5.19 0.11 -34.34
CA LEU A 37 -4.53 -0.32 -35.56
C LEU A 37 -3.02 0.03 -35.62
N ARG A 38 -2.54 1.00 -34.83
CA ARG A 38 -1.13 1.41 -34.86
C ARG A 38 -0.23 0.61 -33.90
N ALA A 39 -0.82 -0.13 -32.96
CA ALA A 39 -0.11 -0.98 -32.01
C ALA A 39 0.13 -2.41 -32.54
N ALA A 40 -0.34 -2.72 -33.75
CA ALA A 40 -0.20 -4.04 -34.38
C ALA A 40 1.25 -4.42 -34.78
N LEU A 41 2.25 -3.57 -34.51
CA LEU A 41 3.65 -3.78 -34.92
C LEU A 41 4.60 -4.19 -33.79
N SER A 42 4.18 -4.21 -32.53
CA SER A 42 5.03 -4.68 -31.43
C SER A 42 4.48 -5.96 -30.82
N SER A 43 5.14 -7.07 -31.16
CA SER A 43 5.08 -8.40 -30.52
C SER A 43 3.70 -8.89 -30.05
N ALA A 44 3.18 -9.86 -30.81
CA ALA A 44 2.11 -10.80 -30.49
C ALA A 44 1.44 -10.67 -29.10
N CYS A 45 0.12 -10.48 -29.14
CA CYS A 45 -0.82 -10.69 -28.03
C CYS A 45 -1.10 -9.53 -27.06
N SER A 46 -0.78 -8.28 -27.39
CA SER A 46 -1.31 -7.12 -26.65
C SER A 46 -2.32 -6.33 -27.51
N ARG A 47 -3.59 -6.26 -27.07
CA ARG A 47 -4.63 -5.45 -27.73
C ARG A 47 -5.02 -4.28 -26.84
N LEU A 48 -4.91 -3.06 -27.37
CA LEU A 48 -5.40 -1.84 -26.73
C LEU A 48 -6.93 -1.89 -26.68
N MET A 49 -7.52 -1.81 -25.48
CA MET A 49 -8.97 -1.76 -25.34
C MET A 49 -9.51 -0.36 -25.62
N PRO A 50 -10.65 -0.21 -26.32
CA PRO A 50 -11.26 1.10 -26.52
C PRO A 50 -11.63 1.75 -25.18
N TRP A 51 -11.42 3.05 -25.07
CA TRP A 51 -11.88 3.81 -23.91
C TRP A 51 -13.39 3.64 -23.72
N GLY A 52 -13.82 3.47 -22.48
CA GLY A 52 -15.23 3.24 -22.13
C GLY A 52 -15.61 1.77 -21.91
N ASN A 53 -14.79 0.81 -22.37
CA ASN A 53 -14.87 -0.60 -21.94
C ASN A 53 -13.81 -0.90 -20.86
N THR A 54 -13.51 0.07 -20.00
CA THR A 54 -12.58 -0.11 -18.90
C THR A 54 -13.23 -0.98 -17.83
N GLN A 55 -12.73 -2.20 -17.68
CA GLN A 55 -13.00 -2.96 -16.47
C GLN A 55 -12.30 -2.25 -15.31
N GLN A 56 -12.91 -2.26 -14.14
CA GLN A 56 -12.29 -1.72 -12.93
C GLN A 56 -11.02 -2.53 -12.61
N THR A 57 -9.85 -2.01 -13.02
CA THR A 57 -8.55 -2.69 -12.90
C THR A 57 -7.89 -2.45 -11.54
N SER A 58 -8.20 -1.33 -10.89
CA SER A 58 -7.81 -1.08 -9.51
C SER A 58 -8.95 -1.51 -8.60
N SER A 59 -8.64 -2.38 -7.63
CA SER A 59 -9.60 -2.78 -6.61
C SER A 59 -10.19 -1.55 -5.95
N MET A 60 -11.53 -1.43 -5.95
CA MET A 60 -12.26 -0.32 -5.31
C MET A 60 -11.76 -0.01 -3.91
N ASN A 61 -11.28 -1.04 -3.19
CA ASN A 61 -10.62 -1.02 -1.90
C ASN A 61 -9.62 0.15 -1.72
N LEU A 62 -8.79 0.45 -2.72
CA LEU A 62 -7.76 1.50 -2.61
C LEU A 62 -8.39 2.90 -2.49
N PHE A 63 -9.55 3.10 -3.13
CA PHE A 63 -10.33 4.34 -3.04
C PHE A 63 -11.35 4.31 -1.89
N GLU A 64 -11.83 3.13 -1.49
CA GLU A 64 -12.76 2.93 -0.37
C GLU A 64 -12.14 3.31 0.97
N ASP A 65 -10.85 3.03 1.20
CA ASP A 65 -10.17 3.41 2.44
C ASP A 65 -10.05 4.95 2.60
N SER A 66 -10.01 5.67 1.48
CA SER A 66 -9.86 7.14 1.41
C SER A 66 -11.17 7.89 1.15
N THR A 67 -12.23 7.56 1.90
CA THR A 67 -13.50 8.31 1.82
C THR A 67 -13.32 9.81 2.13
N PRO A 68 -14.15 10.71 1.58
CA PRO A 68 -14.13 12.13 1.95
C PRO A 68 -14.26 12.38 3.45
N LYS A 69 -15.00 11.51 4.15
CA LYS A 69 -15.15 11.59 5.61
C LYS A 69 -13.84 11.27 6.34
N SER A 70 -13.12 10.23 5.92
CA SER A 70 -11.82 9.89 6.54
C SER A 70 -10.76 10.96 6.26
N MET A 71 -10.73 11.55 5.05
CA MET A 71 -9.82 12.66 4.74
C MET A 71 -10.09 13.88 5.65
N ARG A 72 -11.36 14.29 5.81
CA ARG A 72 -11.72 15.40 6.72
C ARG A 72 -11.34 15.15 8.17
N PHE A 73 -11.52 13.91 8.65
CA PHE A 73 -11.10 13.52 10.00
C PHE A 73 -9.59 13.77 10.21
N TRP A 74 -8.75 13.40 9.25
CA TRP A 74 -7.31 13.64 9.35
C TRP A 74 -6.93 15.13 9.25
N GLU A 75 -7.67 15.93 8.47
CA GLU A 75 -7.51 17.39 8.45
C GLU A 75 -7.84 18.03 9.80
N GLU A 76 -8.91 17.58 10.47
CA GLU A 76 -9.30 18.02 11.80
C GLU A 76 -8.23 17.63 12.84
N VAL A 77 -7.75 16.39 12.82
CA VAL A 77 -6.67 15.92 13.69
C VAL A 77 -5.39 16.73 13.49
N ALA A 78 -5.08 17.12 12.24
CA ALA A 78 -3.93 17.98 11.94
C ALA A 78 -4.11 19.40 12.52
N LYS A 79 -5.32 19.98 12.45
CA LYS A 79 -5.62 21.29 13.07
C LYS A 79 -5.51 21.23 14.58
N GLU A 80 -6.13 20.24 15.23
CA GLU A 80 -6.02 20.06 16.68
C GLU A 80 -4.58 19.90 17.15
N LYS A 81 -3.76 19.23 16.34
CA LYS A 81 -2.34 19.07 16.62
C LYS A 81 -1.60 20.40 16.59
N GLU A 82 -1.85 21.24 15.59
CA GLU A 82 -1.26 22.58 15.52
C GLU A 82 -1.73 23.48 16.68
N GLU A 83 -3.00 23.38 17.07
CA GLU A 83 -3.52 24.07 18.26
C GLU A 83 -2.86 23.58 19.55
N LYS A 84 -2.69 22.26 19.73
CA LYS A 84 -1.99 21.67 20.89
C LYS A 84 -0.52 22.09 20.93
N LYS A 85 0.13 22.22 19.78
CA LYS A 85 1.51 22.75 19.70
C LYS A 85 1.57 24.22 20.08
N ALA A 86 0.64 25.04 19.57
CA ALA A 86 0.55 26.46 19.91
C ALA A 86 0.30 26.68 21.41
N ASN A 87 -0.53 25.83 22.02
CA ASN A 87 -0.82 25.86 23.46
C ASN A 87 0.26 25.20 24.34
N GLY A 88 1.30 24.58 23.75
CA GLY A 88 2.39 23.92 24.47
C GLY A 88 2.04 22.56 25.12
N THR A 89 0.83 22.05 24.95
CA THR A 89 0.35 20.78 25.55
C THR A 89 0.66 19.55 24.68
N TYR A 90 1.41 19.73 23.58
CA TYR A 90 1.62 18.68 22.60
C TYR A 90 2.64 17.62 23.06
N VAL A 91 2.22 16.36 23.10
CA VAL A 91 3.11 15.21 23.31
C VAL A 91 3.42 14.57 21.97
N PRO A 92 4.71 14.43 21.60
CA PRO A 92 5.08 13.89 20.30
C PRO A 92 4.78 12.38 20.22
N VAL A 93 4.28 11.96 19.06
CA VAL A 93 3.98 10.53 18.79
C VAL A 93 5.28 9.81 18.42
N ILE A 94 5.36 8.51 18.74
CA ILE A 94 6.54 7.63 18.57
C ILE A 94 7.16 7.68 17.15
N PHE A 95 6.41 8.08 16.12
CA PHE A 95 6.85 8.17 14.72
C PHE A 95 6.64 9.54 14.05
N GLU A 96 6.39 10.60 14.82
CA GLU A 96 5.98 11.88 14.26
C GLU A 96 7.03 12.56 13.37
N GLY A 97 8.32 12.34 13.65
CA GLY A 97 9.43 12.87 12.87
C GLY A 97 9.85 12.00 11.68
N VAL A 98 9.14 10.91 11.41
CA VAL A 98 9.52 9.96 10.36
C VAL A 98 8.66 10.16 9.11
N ASP A 99 9.30 10.49 8.00
CA ASP A 99 8.62 10.56 6.70
C ASP A 99 8.32 9.14 6.20
N LEU A 100 7.04 8.79 6.20
CA LEU A 100 6.54 7.52 5.66
C LEU A 100 6.37 7.56 4.14
N HIS A 101 6.50 8.74 3.52
CA HIS A 101 6.27 9.01 2.10
C HIS A 101 4.87 8.64 1.57
N ASN A 102 4.03 7.96 2.36
CA ASN A 102 2.66 7.61 2.03
C ASN A 102 1.77 8.84 2.23
N LYS A 103 0.97 9.19 1.22
CA LYS A 103 0.11 10.37 1.25
C LYS A 103 -1.15 10.14 0.42
N CYS A 104 -2.32 10.36 1.02
CA CYS A 104 -3.61 10.20 0.36
C CYS A 104 -4.43 11.48 0.54
N ASP A 105 -4.30 12.39 -0.41
CA ASP A 105 -5.03 13.66 -0.42
C ASP A 105 -5.95 13.75 -1.65
N GLN A 106 -6.80 14.77 -1.66
CA GLN A 106 -7.59 15.11 -2.84
C GLN A 106 -6.71 15.36 -4.08
N GLU A 107 -5.50 15.86 -3.93
CA GLU A 107 -4.62 16.18 -5.07
C GLU A 107 -3.72 15.00 -5.49
N ARG A 108 -3.22 14.20 -4.53
CA ARG A 108 -2.16 13.21 -4.78
C ARG A 108 -2.39 11.96 -3.94
N PHE A 109 -2.25 10.81 -4.59
CA PHE A 109 -2.12 9.51 -3.94
C PHE A 109 -0.70 9.03 -4.14
N ARG A 110 0.00 8.76 -3.06
CA ARG A 110 1.40 8.35 -3.08
C ARG A 110 1.52 7.15 -2.17
N PHE A 111 1.93 6.02 -2.72
CA PHE A 111 2.08 4.79 -1.97
C PHE A 111 3.56 4.52 -1.70
N ALA A 112 3.87 4.19 -0.45
CA ALA A 112 5.22 3.86 -0.01
C ALA A 112 5.15 2.64 0.92
N PRO A 113 5.48 1.43 0.43
CA PRO A 113 5.47 0.24 1.26
C PRO A 113 6.59 0.30 2.28
N LEU A 114 6.32 -0.16 3.50
CA LEU A 114 7.36 -0.33 4.51
C LEU A 114 8.46 -1.28 4.00
N PRO A 115 9.72 -1.10 4.39
CA PRO A 115 10.79 -2.01 3.99
C PRO A 115 10.57 -3.41 4.58
N PHE A 116 11.11 -4.42 3.89
CA PHE A 116 10.94 -5.83 4.27
C PHE A 116 11.20 -6.12 5.75
N ARG A 117 12.22 -5.50 6.36
CA ARG A 117 12.52 -5.67 7.80
C ARG A 117 11.33 -5.27 8.69
N SER A 118 10.67 -4.15 8.40
CA SER A 118 9.54 -3.69 9.20
C SER A 118 8.29 -4.52 8.93
N GLN A 119 8.06 -4.91 7.67
CA GLN A 119 6.99 -5.85 7.33
C GLN A 119 7.19 -7.20 8.02
N PHE A 120 8.42 -7.71 8.08
CA PHE A 120 8.75 -8.98 8.72
C PHE A 120 8.27 -9.04 10.18
N PHE A 121 8.61 -8.04 11.01
CA PHE A 121 8.19 -8.04 12.42
C PHE A 121 6.67 -7.93 12.58
N ILE A 122 5.99 -7.17 11.71
CA ILE A 122 4.52 -7.10 11.71
C ILE A 122 3.93 -8.46 11.33
N ILE A 123 4.47 -9.12 10.30
CA ILE A 123 4.01 -10.44 9.86
C ILE A 123 4.24 -11.48 10.97
N VAL A 124 5.41 -11.52 11.59
CA VAL A 124 5.71 -12.46 12.69
C VAL A 124 4.77 -12.21 13.88
N LEU A 125 4.48 -10.94 14.21
CA LEU A 125 3.51 -10.60 15.25
C LEU A 125 2.11 -11.15 14.94
N GLN A 126 1.60 -10.91 13.73
CA GLN A 126 0.28 -11.38 13.32
C GLN A 126 0.23 -12.90 13.16
N PHE A 127 1.30 -13.51 12.66
CA PHE A 127 1.42 -14.95 12.52
C PHE A 127 1.44 -15.64 13.89
N GLY A 128 2.20 -15.13 14.86
CA GLY A 128 2.22 -15.67 16.23
C GLY A 128 0.84 -15.60 16.88
N ARG A 129 0.18 -14.43 16.80
CA ARG A 129 -1.18 -14.25 17.31
C ARG A 129 -2.20 -15.16 16.61
N GLY A 130 -2.18 -15.19 15.28
CA GLY A 130 -3.12 -15.95 14.47
C GLY A 130 -2.97 -17.45 14.66
N SER A 131 -1.74 -17.95 14.60
CA SER A 131 -1.45 -19.37 14.84
C SER A 131 -1.84 -19.80 16.25
N PHE A 132 -1.58 -18.99 17.28
CA PHE A 132 -2.03 -19.28 18.65
C PHE A 132 -3.56 -19.46 18.73
N VAL A 133 -4.33 -18.53 18.16
CA VAL A 133 -5.81 -18.61 18.17
C VAL A 133 -6.32 -19.83 17.40
N VAL A 134 -5.75 -20.12 16.24
CA VAL A 134 -6.14 -21.27 15.42
C VAL A 134 -5.83 -22.58 16.13
N PHE A 135 -4.62 -22.75 16.68
CA PHE A 135 -4.25 -23.95 17.42
C PHE A 135 -5.05 -24.11 18.70
N LEU A 136 -5.36 -23.01 19.40
CA LEU A 136 -6.22 -23.05 20.58
C LEU A 136 -7.62 -23.57 20.21
N ALA A 137 -8.22 -23.05 19.16
CA ALA A 137 -9.53 -23.53 18.69
C ALA A 137 -9.48 -25.01 18.30
N ALA A 138 -8.45 -25.43 17.53
CA ALA A 138 -8.28 -26.82 17.12
C ALA A 138 -8.08 -27.76 18.33
N LEU A 139 -7.28 -27.37 19.31
CA LEU A 139 -7.07 -28.16 20.53
C LEU A 139 -8.34 -28.24 21.38
N LEU A 140 -9.11 -27.16 21.52
CA LEU A 140 -10.38 -27.20 22.24
C LEU A 140 -11.39 -28.18 21.62
N LEU A 141 -11.41 -28.27 20.29
CA LEU A 141 -12.28 -29.20 19.57
C LEU A 141 -11.77 -30.65 19.64
N THR A 142 -10.46 -30.86 19.52
CA THR A 142 -9.87 -32.20 19.42
C THR A 142 -9.62 -32.86 20.78
N HIS A 143 -9.37 -32.08 21.84
CA HIS A 143 -9.12 -32.58 23.18
C HIS A 143 -10.21 -33.54 23.71
N PRO A 144 -11.51 -33.19 23.70
CA PRO A 144 -12.55 -34.11 24.16
C PRO A 144 -12.66 -35.37 23.28
N LEU A 145 -12.43 -35.24 21.96
CA LEU A 145 -12.43 -36.38 21.04
C LEU A 145 -11.31 -37.37 21.37
N ILE A 146 -10.09 -36.87 21.61
CA ILE A 146 -8.94 -37.69 21.98
C ILE A 146 -9.19 -38.37 23.33
N VAL A 147 -9.72 -37.64 24.31
CA VAL A 147 -10.09 -38.21 25.61
C VAL A 147 -11.14 -39.32 25.45
N SER A 148 -12.15 -39.11 24.59
CA SER A 148 -13.22 -40.11 24.37
C SER A 148 -12.75 -41.38 23.64
N ALA A 149 -11.73 -41.27 22.79
CA ALA A 149 -11.16 -42.38 22.02
C ALA A 149 -10.02 -43.09 22.77
N SER A 150 -9.50 -42.48 23.84
CA SER A 150 -8.43 -43.04 24.65
C SER A 150 -8.91 -44.22 25.48
N ARG A 151 -8.05 -45.22 25.63
CA ARG A 151 -8.26 -46.33 26.58
C ARG A 151 -7.79 -45.99 27.99
N GLU A 152 -7.02 -44.92 28.13
CA GLU A 152 -6.52 -44.44 29.41
C GLU A 152 -7.55 -43.53 30.09
N SER A 153 -7.37 -43.27 31.39
CA SER A 153 -8.23 -42.31 32.08
C SER A 153 -8.07 -40.92 31.47
N TRP A 154 -9.13 -40.11 31.55
CA TRP A 154 -9.12 -38.74 31.03
C TRP A 154 -7.98 -37.92 31.66
N GLN A 155 -7.69 -38.13 32.95
CA GLN A 155 -6.63 -37.42 33.67
C GLN A 155 -5.24 -37.71 33.10
N VAL A 156 -4.92 -38.99 32.87
CA VAL A 156 -3.62 -39.39 32.32
C VAL A 156 -3.47 -38.88 30.88
N THR A 157 -4.53 -39.01 30.09
CA THR A 157 -4.54 -38.52 28.69
C THR A 157 -4.36 -37.00 28.65
N THR A 158 -5.08 -36.25 29.49
CA THR A 158 -4.96 -34.79 29.56
C THR A 158 -3.58 -34.34 30.02
N ILE A 159 -2.99 -34.98 31.03
CA ILE A 159 -1.64 -34.64 31.50
C ILE A 159 -0.61 -34.85 30.38
N LYS A 160 -0.66 -36.00 29.69
CA LYS A 160 0.23 -36.28 28.54
C LYS A 160 0.10 -35.22 27.45
N LEU A 161 -1.14 -34.88 27.07
CA LEU A 161 -1.38 -33.82 26.08
C LEU A 161 -0.85 -32.47 26.55
N LEU A 162 -1.04 -32.13 27.83
CA LEU A 162 -0.60 -30.87 28.40
C LEU A 162 0.93 -30.75 28.47
N THR A 163 1.64 -31.86 28.63
CA THR A 163 3.11 -31.88 28.68
C THR A 163 3.78 -32.01 27.31
N GLU A 164 3.17 -32.74 26.37
CA GLU A 164 3.81 -33.06 25.09
C GLU A 164 3.27 -32.20 23.94
N VAL A 165 1.96 -31.98 23.88
CA VAL A 165 1.30 -31.38 22.71
C VAL A 165 1.07 -29.88 22.91
N TYR A 166 0.50 -29.48 24.04
CA TYR A 166 0.15 -28.08 24.32
C TYR A 166 1.36 -27.14 24.31
N PRO A 167 2.55 -27.49 24.84
CA PRO A 167 3.70 -26.59 24.82
C PRO A 167 4.22 -26.33 23.40
N ILE A 168 4.08 -27.31 22.49
CA ILE A 168 4.50 -27.16 21.09
C ILE A 168 3.49 -26.27 20.34
N PHE A 169 2.20 -26.60 20.40
CA PHE A 169 1.18 -25.94 19.58
C PHE A 169 0.63 -24.64 20.17
N LEU A 170 0.69 -24.45 21.49
CA LEU A 170 0.30 -23.19 22.14
C LEU A 170 1.51 -22.44 22.66
N GLY A 171 2.45 -23.13 23.30
CA GLY A 171 3.61 -22.50 23.92
C GLY A 171 4.51 -21.79 22.89
N ILE A 172 4.92 -22.47 21.81
CA ILE A 172 5.78 -21.86 20.79
C ILE A 172 5.11 -20.64 20.12
N PRO A 173 3.86 -20.72 19.61
CA PRO A 173 3.18 -19.55 19.07
C PRO A 173 3.00 -18.42 20.08
N LEU A 174 2.69 -18.73 21.33
CA LEU A 174 2.55 -17.74 22.41
C LEU A 174 3.87 -17.02 22.67
N LEU A 175 4.99 -17.74 22.71
CA LEU A 175 6.32 -17.16 22.86
C LEU A 175 6.69 -16.26 21.68
N ILE A 176 6.43 -16.70 20.45
CA ILE A 176 6.66 -15.89 19.25
C ILE A 176 5.80 -14.62 19.29
N TRP A 177 4.54 -14.75 19.68
CA TRP A 177 3.63 -13.61 19.82
C TRP A 177 4.12 -12.63 20.88
N LEU A 178 4.50 -13.12 22.07
CA LEU A 178 5.00 -12.29 23.17
C LEU A 178 6.28 -11.54 22.80
N ILE A 179 7.28 -12.23 22.25
CA ILE A 179 8.55 -11.62 21.82
C ILE A 179 8.29 -10.56 20.76
N SER A 180 7.48 -10.87 19.76
CA SER A 180 7.15 -9.93 18.69
C SER A 180 6.39 -8.71 19.22
N HIS A 181 5.47 -8.92 20.16
CA HIS A 181 4.71 -7.84 20.79
C HIS A 181 5.61 -6.88 21.57
N ILE A 182 6.59 -7.42 22.32
CA ILE A 182 7.57 -6.62 23.05
C ILE A 182 8.44 -5.82 22.07
N VAL A 183 8.97 -6.47 21.03
CA VAL A 183 9.82 -5.80 20.03
C VAL A 183 9.05 -4.68 19.32
N VAL A 184 7.82 -4.95 18.88
CA VAL A 184 7.03 -3.99 18.10
C VAL A 184 6.62 -2.77 18.95
N ASN A 185 6.15 -3.00 20.18
CA ASN A 185 5.57 -1.92 21.00
C ASN A 185 6.60 -1.17 21.85
N HIS A 186 7.65 -1.85 22.33
CA HIS A 186 8.61 -1.25 23.25
C HIS A 186 9.92 -0.82 22.58
N PHE A 187 10.28 -1.44 21.45
CA PHE A 187 11.55 -1.17 20.76
C PHE A 187 11.32 -0.72 19.30
N PRO A 188 10.64 0.42 19.06
CA PRO A 188 10.33 0.90 17.71
C PRO A 188 11.59 1.06 16.84
N ARG A 189 12.70 1.51 17.43
CA ARG A 189 13.99 1.67 16.72
C ARG A 189 14.59 0.36 16.19
N LEU A 190 14.21 -0.79 16.75
CA LEU A 190 14.77 -2.09 16.37
C LEU A 190 14.09 -2.68 15.13
N TRP A 191 12.78 -2.50 15.00
CA TRP A 191 11.99 -3.12 13.93
C TRP A 191 11.57 -2.12 12.85
N PHE A 192 11.28 -0.89 13.24
CA PHE A 192 10.76 0.13 12.34
C PHE A 192 11.90 0.83 11.61
N ARG A 193 11.81 0.84 10.28
CA ARG A 193 12.70 1.58 9.40
C ARG A 193 11.82 2.32 8.39
N PRO A 194 12.05 3.62 8.17
CA PRO A 194 11.30 4.36 7.16
C PRO A 194 11.47 3.73 5.78
N PRO A 195 10.44 3.84 4.91
CA PRO A 195 10.59 3.52 3.51
C PRO A 195 11.66 4.40 2.86
N LYS A 196 12.28 3.91 1.79
CA LYS A 196 13.30 4.68 1.05
C LYS A 196 12.70 5.85 0.27
N GLY A 197 11.42 5.74 -0.06
CA GLY A 197 10.69 6.62 -0.94
C GLY A 197 9.37 5.97 -1.37
N PRO A 198 8.52 6.71 -2.09
CA PRO A 198 7.31 6.17 -2.69
C PRO A 198 7.62 5.19 -3.82
N GLU A 199 6.83 4.14 -3.95
CA GLU A 199 6.92 3.21 -5.08
C GLU A 199 6.22 3.79 -6.32
N TRP A 200 5.07 4.44 -6.09
CA TRP A 200 4.34 5.15 -7.13
C TRP A 200 3.58 6.35 -6.55
N GLU A 201 3.32 7.33 -7.41
CA GLU A 201 2.50 8.52 -7.13
C GLU A 201 1.53 8.76 -8.28
N LEU A 202 0.24 8.86 -7.96
CA LEU A 202 -0.81 9.37 -8.82
C LEU A 202 -1.12 10.80 -8.41
N ASN A 203 -0.87 11.75 -9.31
CA ASN A 203 -1.12 13.16 -9.07
C ASN A 203 -2.28 13.64 -9.95
N ARG A 204 -3.44 13.87 -9.33
CA ARG A 204 -4.65 14.37 -10.01
C ARG A 204 -4.50 15.81 -10.47
N LYS A 205 -3.69 16.60 -9.77
CA LYS A 205 -3.41 18.00 -10.13
C LYS A 205 -2.64 18.11 -11.45
N THR A 206 -1.62 17.27 -11.63
CA THR A 206 -0.81 17.24 -12.86
C THR A 206 -1.40 16.32 -13.92
N GLY A 207 -2.18 15.31 -13.51
CA GLY A 207 -2.64 14.24 -14.38
C GLY A 207 -1.59 13.17 -14.66
N LEU A 208 -0.53 13.12 -13.87
CA LEU A 208 0.61 12.22 -14.09
C LEU A 208 0.62 11.11 -13.05
N VAL A 209 1.04 9.93 -13.50
CA VAL A 209 1.48 8.84 -12.65
C VAL A 209 2.99 8.73 -12.76
N THR A 210 3.64 8.67 -11.62
CA THR A 210 5.09 8.49 -11.50
C THR A 210 5.34 7.15 -10.82
N ILE A 211 6.16 6.30 -11.42
CA ILE A 211 6.68 5.08 -10.82
C ILE A 211 8.16 5.29 -10.56
N PHE A 212 8.59 5.02 -9.32
CA PHE A 212 9.97 5.23 -8.89
C PHE A 212 10.72 3.89 -8.84
N ASP A 213 11.83 3.76 -9.58
CA ASP A 213 12.74 2.60 -9.48
C ASP A 213 14.01 2.99 -8.70
N TYR A 214 14.24 2.25 -7.61
CA TYR A 214 15.36 2.46 -6.67
C TYR A 214 16.52 1.46 -6.88
N LYS A 215 16.55 0.66 -7.95
CA LYS A 215 17.61 -0.33 -8.20
C LYS A 215 19.00 0.31 -8.25
N ARG A 216 19.13 1.44 -8.95
CA ARG A 216 20.40 2.16 -9.13
C ARG A 216 20.69 3.16 -8.02
N HIS A 217 19.68 3.54 -7.24
CA HIS A 217 19.81 4.51 -6.15
C HIS A 217 20.94 4.18 -5.15
N ARG A 218 21.15 2.91 -4.81
CA ARG A 218 22.21 2.52 -3.84
C ARG A 218 23.63 2.64 -4.41
N LYS A 219 23.80 2.50 -5.73
CA LYS A 219 25.11 2.46 -6.40
C LYS A 219 25.49 3.80 -7.02
N GLU A 220 24.52 4.47 -7.63
CA GLU A 220 24.72 5.67 -8.45
C GLU A 220 24.05 6.92 -7.86
N GLY A 221 23.21 6.76 -6.83
CA GLY A 221 22.44 7.86 -6.24
C GLY A 221 21.29 8.36 -7.12
N VAL A 222 21.06 7.74 -8.29
CA VAL A 222 20.00 8.11 -9.23
C VAL A 222 18.73 7.31 -8.94
N ILE A 223 17.59 8.00 -8.86
CA ILE A 223 16.24 7.42 -8.83
C ILE A 223 15.71 7.50 -10.26
N ASP A 224 15.37 6.36 -10.84
CA ASP A 224 14.75 6.35 -12.16
C ASP A 224 13.25 6.61 -11.98
N GLU A 225 12.72 7.61 -12.69
CA GLU A 225 11.31 7.98 -12.63
C GLU A 225 10.66 7.70 -13.98
N PHE A 226 9.65 6.83 -13.99
CA PHE A 226 8.79 6.63 -15.13
C PHE A 226 7.53 7.47 -14.96
N ILE A 227 7.37 8.50 -15.79
CA ILE A 227 6.26 9.45 -15.73
C ILE A 227 5.38 9.26 -16.97
N ALA A 228 4.10 8.98 -16.74
CA ALA A 228 3.09 8.87 -17.80
C ALA A 228 1.78 9.54 -17.38
N PRO A 229 1.02 10.16 -18.29
CA PRO A 229 -0.29 10.70 -17.97
C PRO A 229 -1.30 9.61 -17.61
N PHE A 230 -2.24 9.94 -16.72
CA PHE A 230 -3.20 8.99 -16.14
C PHE A 230 -4.10 8.29 -17.17
N TYR A 231 -4.43 8.98 -18.28
CA TYR A 231 -5.22 8.40 -19.36
C TYR A 231 -4.43 7.43 -20.26
N GLU A 232 -3.11 7.23 -20.04
CA GLU A 232 -2.30 6.23 -20.73
C GLU A 232 -2.30 4.86 -20.04
N PHE A 233 -2.93 4.70 -18.87
CA PHE A 233 -3.24 3.39 -18.29
C PHE A 233 -4.41 2.75 -19.04
N ASP A 234 -4.21 2.54 -20.34
CA ASP A 234 -5.09 1.70 -21.14
C ASP A 234 -4.92 0.25 -20.67
N ALA A 235 -6.03 -0.44 -20.45
CA ALA A 235 -5.99 -1.87 -20.19
C ALA A 235 -5.47 -2.57 -21.45
N TYR A 236 -4.35 -3.26 -21.31
CA TYR A 236 -3.85 -4.18 -22.33
C TYR A 236 -4.27 -5.59 -21.93
N MET A 237 -4.98 -6.29 -22.82
CA MET A 237 -5.16 -7.72 -22.67
C MET A 237 -3.90 -8.41 -23.18
N THR A 238 -3.18 -9.12 -22.31
CA THR A 238 -2.07 -9.99 -22.69
C THR A 238 -2.57 -11.43 -22.68
N THR A 239 -2.77 -12.03 -23.86
CA THR A 239 -3.08 -13.46 -23.94
C THR A 239 -1.76 -14.24 -23.95
N THR A 240 -1.41 -14.84 -22.81
CA THR A 240 -0.35 -15.86 -22.76
C THR A 240 -0.92 -17.15 -23.36
N ASN A 241 -0.38 -17.58 -24.50
CA ASN A 241 -0.59 -18.95 -24.99
C ASN A 241 0.24 -19.94 -24.19
#